data_AF-A0A960JR61-F1
#
_entry.id   AF-A0A960JR61-F1
#
_cell.length_a   1.000
_cell.length_b   1.000
_cell.length_c   1.000
_cell.angle_alpha   90.00
_cell.angle_beta   90.00
_cell.angle_gamma   90.00
#
_symmetry.space_group_name_H-M   'P 1'
#
loop_
_entity.id
_entity.type
_entity.pdbx_description
1 polymer ?
#
loop_
_entity_poly.entity_id
_entity_poly.type
_entity_poly.pdbx_seq_one_letter_code
_entity_poly.pdbx_strand_id
1 'polypeptide(L)'
;MDHSNAESGGFTTALVQGEVPFEGYVDMLAQHQYAYEVLERVSKAFASDPDIGAFIDEKLYRLEALDADLVDLAGPDWKSVYPASPATVRYCARLEATTANPVAHLAHHYTRYLGDLSGGKMIGRVAARVYEFKDGYGGRFAQFTQIDDANAYRNHYRELLDGLNWSHEQQEEMIAEVQEAYNCNTDVFGELARYLAK
;
A
#
# COMPACT_ATOMS: atom_id res chain seq x y z
N MET A 1 12.18 -8.28 -20.83
CA MET A 1 10.99 -7.47 -20.53
C MET A 1 10.03 -8.38 -19.83
N ASP A 2 9.80 -8.08 -18.55
CA ASP A 2 9.23 -8.97 -17.55
C ASP A 2 7.71 -9.07 -17.71
N HIS A 3 7.17 -10.28 -17.83
CA HIS A 3 5.73 -10.53 -17.98
C HIS A 3 4.94 -9.95 -16.80
N SER A 4 5.52 -10.02 -15.60
CA SER A 4 4.92 -9.55 -14.34
C SER A 4 4.70 -8.03 -14.33
N ASN A 5 5.63 -7.25 -14.90
CA ASN A 5 5.50 -5.80 -15.04
C ASN A 5 4.43 -5.38 -16.06
N ALA A 6 4.20 -6.20 -17.09
CA ALA A 6 3.14 -5.94 -18.07
C ALA A 6 1.75 -6.23 -17.47
N GLU A 7 1.62 -7.29 -16.67
CA GLU A 7 0.37 -7.68 -16.01
C GLU A 7 -0.02 -6.73 -14.87
N SER A 8 0.95 -6.32 -14.03
CA SER A 8 0.69 -5.33 -12.96
C SER A 8 0.28 -3.97 -13.53
N GLY A 9 0.97 -3.50 -14.57
CA GLY A 9 0.61 -2.31 -15.32
C GLY A 9 -0.79 -2.41 -15.95
N GLY A 10 -1.19 -3.62 -16.36
CA GLY A 10 -2.54 -3.93 -16.86
C GLY A 10 -3.61 -3.71 -15.79
N PHE A 11 -3.44 -4.29 -14.60
CA PHE A 11 -4.40 -4.12 -13.50
C PHE A 11 -4.54 -2.66 -13.05
N THR A 12 -3.43 -1.95 -12.83
CA THR A 12 -3.49 -0.54 -12.41
C THR A 12 -4.11 0.34 -13.49
N THR A 13 -3.84 0.07 -14.77
CA THR A 13 -4.45 0.81 -15.89
C THR A 13 -5.96 0.56 -15.95
N ALA A 14 -6.38 -0.71 -15.89
CA ALA A 14 -7.78 -1.09 -15.88
C ALA A 14 -8.52 -0.49 -14.68
N LEU A 15 -7.89 -0.44 -13.50
CA LEU A 15 -8.47 0.20 -12.31
C LEU A 15 -8.76 1.68 -12.56
N VAL A 16 -7.81 2.42 -13.13
CA VAL A 16 -7.97 3.86 -13.42
C VAL A 16 -8.99 4.10 -14.53
N GLN A 17 -9.10 3.17 -15.49
CA GLN A 17 -10.10 3.22 -16.56
C GLN A 17 -11.50 2.79 -16.08
N GLY A 18 -11.61 2.19 -14.89
CA GLY A 18 -12.86 1.70 -14.33
C GLY A 18 -13.32 0.37 -14.94
N GLU A 19 -12.37 -0.44 -15.41
CA GLU A 19 -12.61 -1.73 -16.07
C GLU A 19 -12.44 -2.92 -15.12
N VAL A 20 -11.88 -2.69 -13.92
CA VAL A 20 -11.81 -3.71 -12.87
C VAL A 20 -13.22 -3.99 -12.34
N PRO A 21 -13.68 -5.25 -12.31
CA PRO A 21 -14.99 -5.58 -11.75
C PRO A 21 -15.00 -5.41 -10.22
N PHE A 22 -16.18 -5.33 -9.62
CA PHE A 22 -16.35 -5.06 -8.19
C PHE A 22 -15.56 -6.05 -7.32
N GLU A 23 -15.66 -7.34 -7.61
CA GLU A 23 -14.94 -8.39 -6.89
C GLU A 23 -13.41 -8.23 -6.97
N GLY A 24 -12.88 -7.71 -8.08
CA GLY A 24 -11.45 -7.45 -8.24
C GLY A 24 -10.99 -6.23 -7.43
N TYR A 25 -11.86 -5.23 -7.27
CA TYR A 25 -11.60 -4.10 -6.38
C TYR A 25 -11.60 -4.52 -4.92
N VAL A 26 -12.58 -5.32 -4.48
CA VAL A 26 -12.64 -5.84 -3.11
C VAL A 26 -11.43 -6.71 -2.80
N ASP A 27 -11.04 -7.60 -3.72
CA ASP A 27 -9.84 -8.42 -3.53
C ASP A 27 -8.57 -7.57 -3.45
N MET A 28 -8.45 -6.52 -4.26
CA MET A 28 -7.34 -5.57 -4.14
C MET A 28 -7.27 -4.92 -2.74
N LEU A 29 -8.40 -4.50 -2.17
CA LEU A 29 -8.43 -3.97 -0.80
C LEU A 29 -8.05 -5.05 0.23
N ALA A 30 -8.48 -6.29 0.04
CA ALA A 30 -8.13 -7.41 0.92
C ALA A 30 -6.62 -7.69 0.91
N GLN A 31 -6.00 -7.77 -0.28
CA GLN A 31 -4.57 -7.96 -0.41
C GLN A 31 -3.78 -6.80 0.20
N HIS A 32 -4.26 -5.56 0.05
CA HIS A 32 -3.69 -4.43 0.76
C HIS A 32 -3.82 -4.55 2.27
N GLN A 33 -5.00 -4.93 2.81
CA GLN A 33 -5.19 -5.09 4.26
C GLN A 33 -4.09 -5.96 4.85
N TYR A 34 -3.85 -7.15 4.30
CA TYR A 34 -2.81 -8.05 4.80
C TYR A 34 -1.42 -7.39 4.84
N ALA A 35 -1.05 -6.65 3.79
CA ALA A 35 0.23 -5.95 3.75
C ALA A 35 0.29 -4.80 4.79
N TYR A 36 -0.76 -3.98 4.93
CA TYR A 36 -0.79 -2.89 5.92
C TYR A 36 -0.80 -3.39 7.36
N GLU A 37 -1.44 -4.53 7.65
CA GLU A 37 -1.43 -5.14 8.98
C GLU A 37 0.00 -5.46 9.44
N VAL A 38 0.82 -6.02 8.54
CA VAL A 38 2.23 -6.28 8.83
C VAL A 38 3.03 -4.98 8.86
N LEU A 39 2.88 -4.13 7.84
CA LEU A 39 3.61 -2.87 7.72
C LEU A 39 3.43 -2.01 8.98
N GLU A 40 2.20 -1.74 9.38
CA GLU A 40 1.88 -0.87 10.51
C GLU A 40 2.27 -1.48 11.85
N ARG A 41 2.12 -2.81 12.02
CA ARG A 41 2.60 -3.49 13.23
C ARG A 41 4.12 -3.36 13.36
N VAL A 42 4.87 -3.55 12.28
CA VAL A 42 6.33 -3.37 12.30
C VAL A 42 6.71 -1.90 12.51
N SER A 43 6.00 -0.96 11.86
CA SER A 43 6.23 0.49 12.02
C SER A 43 6.16 0.93 13.49
N LYS A 44 5.21 0.40 14.26
CA LYS A 44 5.07 0.72 15.68
C LYS A 44 6.31 0.37 16.51
N ALA A 45 7.08 -0.65 16.13
CA ALA A 45 8.33 -1.00 16.81
C ALA A 45 9.44 0.03 16.59
N PHE A 46 9.37 0.79 15.49
CA PHE A 46 10.34 1.82 15.13
C PHE A 46 9.97 3.24 15.58
N ALA A 47 8.86 3.43 16.30
CA ALA A 47 8.41 4.76 16.73
C ALA A 47 9.43 5.53 17.60
N SER A 48 10.35 4.82 18.25
CA SER A 48 11.45 5.41 19.05
C SER A 48 12.83 5.24 18.39
N ASP A 49 12.88 4.77 17.15
CA ASP A 49 14.12 4.64 16.40
C ASP A 49 14.69 6.04 16.09
N PRO A 50 16.00 6.28 16.31
CA PRO A 50 16.59 7.61 16.14
C PRO A 50 16.61 8.09 14.68
N ASP A 51 16.65 7.17 13.71
CA ASP A 51 16.70 7.52 12.29
C ASP A 51 15.28 7.62 11.73
N ILE A 52 14.45 6.61 11.99
CA ILE A 52 13.17 6.47 11.27
C ILE A 52 11.92 6.77 12.12
N GLY A 53 12.05 7.02 13.42
CA GLY A 53 10.92 7.29 14.31
C GLY A 53 10.09 8.50 13.89
N ALA A 54 10.72 9.52 13.29
CA ALA A 54 10.04 10.70 12.77
C ALA A 54 9.11 10.43 11.58
N PHE A 55 9.28 9.31 10.87
CA PHE A 55 8.42 8.91 9.76
C PHE A 55 7.20 8.11 10.23
N ILE A 56 7.23 7.58 11.46
CA ILE A 56 6.15 6.77 12.02
C ILE A 56 5.03 7.69 12.52
N ASP A 57 4.08 7.98 11.64
CA ASP A 57 2.94 8.86 11.90
C ASP A 57 1.62 8.09 11.71
N GLU A 58 0.82 8.01 12.77
CA GLU A 58 -0.47 7.31 12.76
C GLU A 58 -1.45 7.90 11.73
N LYS A 59 -1.27 9.15 11.30
CA LYS A 59 -2.10 9.78 10.25
C LYS A 59 -1.99 9.07 8.90
N LEU A 60 -0.92 8.30 8.69
CA LEU A 60 -0.70 7.52 7.49
C LEU A 60 -1.43 6.17 7.54
N TYR A 61 -1.69 5.62 8.72
CA TYR A 61 -2.21 4.26 8.89
C TYR A 61 -3.52 4.05 8.13
N ARG A 62 -3.61 2.94 7.41
CA ARG A 62 -4.70 2.55 6.52
C ARG A 62 -5.45 1.33 7.03
N LEU A 63 -4.90 0.55 7.97
CA LEU A 63 -5.49 -0.71 8.42
C LEU A 63 -6.94 -0.56 8.86
N GLU A 64 -7.24 0.38 9.74
CA GLU A 64 -8.62 0.60 10.22
C GLU A 64 -9.58 0.99 9.08
N ALA A 65 -9.11 1.79 8.13
CA ALA A 65 -9.90 2.18 6.97
C ALA A 65 -10.15 1.00 6.01
N LEU A 66 -9.14 0.16 5.80
CA LEU A 66 -9.24 -1.06 5.00
C LEU A 66 -10.19 -2.07 5.64
N ASP A 67 -10.09 -2.30 6.95
CA ASP A 67 -10.98 -3.20 7.69
C ASP A 67 -12.43 -2.72 7.60
N ALA A 68 -12.68 -1.43 7.78
CA ALA A 68 -14.03 -0.85 7.65
C ALA A 68 -14.58 -1.00 6.23
N ASP A 69 -13.78 -0.71 5.20
CA ASP A 69 -14.19 -0.88 3.81
C ASP A 69 -14.49 -2.35 3.48
N LEU A 70 -13.67 -3.29 3.95
CA LEU A 70 -13.86 -4.73 3.67
C LEU A 70 -15.07 -5.32 4.39
N VAL A 71 -15.32 -4.93 5.63
CA VAL A 71 -16.53 -5.35 6.36
C VAL A 71 -17.79 -4.84 5.65
N ASP A 72 -17.78 -3.60 5.19
CA ASP A 72 -18.89 -3.02 4.44
C ASP A 72 -19.10 -3.74 3.10
N LEU A 73 -18.03 -4.00 2.35
CA LEU A 73 -18.09 -4.52 0.98
C LEU A 73 -18.31 -6.03 0.88
N ALA A 74 -17.78 -6.81 1.82
CA ALA A 74 -17.74 -8.27 1.76
C ALA A 74 -18.23 -8.96 3.05
N GLY A 75 -18.60 -8.18 4.08
CA GLY A 75 -19.07 -8.69 5.36
C GLY A 75 -17.93 -9.00 6.36
N PRO A 76 -18.27 -9.34 7.62
CA PRO A 76 -17.29 -9.55 8.68
C PRO A 76 -16.37 -10.76 8.48
N ASP A 77 -16.75 -11.70 7.61
CA ASP A 77 -15.95 -12.89 7.29
C ASP A 77 -15.22 -12.74 5.94
N TRP A 78 -14.93 -11.51 5.51
CA TRP A 78 -14.30 -11.25 4.21
C TRP A 78 -12.98 -12.01 4.01
N LYS A 79 -12.23 -12.33 5.07
CA LYS A 79 -10.98 -13.12 5.01
C LYS A 79 -11.19 -14.56 4.51
N SER A 80 -12.38 -15.13 4.67
CA SER A 80 -12.70 -16.46 4.12
C SER A 80 -12.99 -16.42 2.61
N VAL A 81 -13.47 -15.27 2.13
CA VAL A 81 -13.80 -15.02 0.72
C VAL A 81 -12.57 -14.55 -0.07
N TYR A 82 -11.75 -13.70 0.55
CA TYR A 82 -10.56 -13.08 -0.05
C TYR A 82 -9.31 -13.41 0.79
N PRO A 83 -8.83 -14.66 0.75
CA PRO A 83 -7.61 -15.02 1.46
C PRO A 83 -6.38 -14.32 0.87
N ALA A 84 -5.32 -14.19 1.67
CA ALA A 84 -4.04 -13.71 1.19
C ALA A 84 -3.54 -14.58 0.02
N SER A 85 -3.28 -13.94 -1.12
CA SER A 85 -2.75 -14.62 -2.30
C SER A 85 -1.29 -15.03 -2.09
N PRO A 86 -0.73 -15.94 -2.92
CA PRO A 86 0.67 -16.32 -2.81
C PRO A 86 1.63 -15.12 -2.88
N ALA A 87 1.38 -14.13 -3.76
CA ALA A 87 2.16 -12.89 -3.80
C ALA A 87 2.03 -12.07 -2.51
N THR A 88 0.81 -11.92 -1.99
CA THR A 88 0.58 -11.19 -0.74
C THR A 88 1.26 -11.86 0.44
N VAL A 89 1.24 -13.19 0.53
CA VAL A 89 1.97 -13.94 1.57
C VAL A 89 3.48 -13.68 1.47
N ARG A 90 4.04 -13.67 0.26
CA ARG A 90 5.47 -13.31 0.06
C ARG A 90 5.75 -11.87 0.49
N TYR A 91 4.88 -10.94 0.14
CA TYR A 91 5.05 -9.53 0.53
C TYR A 91 4.97 -9.36 2.05
N CYS A 92 3.98 -9.97 2.71
CA CYS A 92 3.90 -10.00 4.18
C CYS A 92 5.17 -10.59 4.80
N ALA A 93 5.69 -11.70 4.27
CA ALA A 93 6.94 -12.27 4.75
C ALA A 93 8.15 -11.34 4.56
N ARG A 94 8.20 -10.58 3.46
CA ARG A 94 9.25 -9.57 3.24
C ARG A 94 9.15 -8.43 4.25
N LEU A 95 7.95 -7.92 4.50
CA LEU A 95 7.69 -6.90 5.51
C LEU A 95 8.10 -7.37 6.91
N GLU A 96 7.77 -8.61 7.29
CA GLU A 96 8.20 -9.20 8.58
C GLU A 96 9.73 -9.24 8.72
N ALA A 97 10.43 -9.55 7.63
CA ALA A 97 11.90 -9.60 7.63
C ALA A 97 12.55 -8.23 7.91
N THR A 98 11.80 -7.12 7.83
CA THR A 98 12.28 -5.77 8.15
C THR A 98 12.21 -5.41 9.63
N THR A 99 11.68 -6.27 10.50
CA THR A 99 11.40 -5.95 11.92
C THR A 99 12.58 -5.40 12.72
N ALA A 100 13.81 -5.76 12.36
CA ALA A 100 15.04 -5.29 13.02
C ALA A 100 15.93 -4.44 12.10
N ASN A 101 15.39 -3.99 10.96
CA ASN A 101 16.12 -3.25 9.95
C ASN A 101 15.36 -1.94 9.59
N PRO A 102 15.75 -0.80 10.19
CA PRO A 102 15.05 0.47 9.97
C PRO A 102 15.18 0.97 8.52
N VAL A 103 16.33 0.75 7.87
CA VAL A 103 16.55 1.15 6.48
C VAL A 103 15.59 0.41 5.56
N ALA A 104 15.56 -0.93 5.67
CA ALA A 104 14.68 -1.74 4.85
C ALA A 104 13.19 -1.48 5.15
N HIS A 105 12.84 -1.27 6.43
CA HIS A 105 11.47 -0.95 6.79
C HIS A 105 11.00 0.38 6.17
N LEU A 106 11.85 1.42 6.23
CA LEU A 106 11.53 2.73 5.68
C LEU A 106 11.33 2.67 4.15
N ALA A 107 11.99 1.76 3.44
CA ALA A 107 11.80 1.56 2.01
C ALA A 107 10.37 1.13 1.66
N HIS A 108 9.81 0.18 2.41
CA HIS A 108 8.41 -0.25 2.22
C HIS A 108 7.42 0.82 2.67
N HIS A 109 7.69 1.48 3.81
CA HIS A 109 6.90 2.59 4.32
C HIS A 109 6.80 3.72 3.29
N TYR A 110 7.96 4.14 2.74
CA TYR A 110 8.06 5.13 1.67
C TYR A 110 7.26 4.70 0.43
N THR A 111 7.50 3.48 -0.06
CA THR A 111 6.88 2.98 -1.29
C THR A 111 5.36 2.97 -1.20
N ARG A 112 4.80 2.50 -0.08
CA ARG A 112 3.34 2.45 0.11
C ARG A 112 2.75 3.84 0.32
N TYR A 113 3.15 4.56 1.37
CA TYR A 113 2.45 5.77 1.77
C TYR A 113 2.62 6.94 0.80
N LEU A 114 3.81 7.11 0.18
CA LEU A 114 3.98 8.17 -0.81
C LEU A 114 3.24 7.83 -2.11
N GLY A 115 3.12 6.54 -2.44
CA GLY A 115 2.26 6.05 -3.51
C GLY A 115 0.80 6.41 -3.26
N ASP A 116 0.28 6.08 -2.08
CA ASP A 116 -1.11 6.35 -1.70
C ASP A 116 -1.43 7.85 -1.68
N LEU A 117 -0.53 8.68 -1.13
CA LEU A 117 -0.71 10.13 -1.10
C LEU A 117 -0.67 10.76 -2.50
N SER A 118 -0.02 10.10 -3.46
CA SER A 118 0.09 10.57 -4.85
C SER A 118 -1.10 10.14 -5.70
N GLY A 119 -1.46 8.84 -5.67
CA GLY A 119 -2.46 8.24 -6.55
C GLY A 119 -3.76 7.80 -5.87
N GLY A 120 -3.77 7.62 -4.55
CA GLY A 120 -4.90 7.07 -3.80
C GLY A 120 -6.18 7.88 -3.97
N LYS A 121 -6.09 9.23 -3.98
CA LYS A 121 -7.25 10.10 -4.25
C LYS A 121 -7.89 9.84 -5.63
N MET A 122 -7.08 9.51 -6.65
CA MET A 122 -7.60 9.15 -7.97
C MET A 122 -8.31 7.80 -7.91
N ILE A 123 -7.68 6.79 -7.29
CA ILE A 123 -8.26 5.44 -7.12
C ILE A 123 -9.61 5.52 -6.39
N GLY A 124 -9.68 6.25 -5.27
CA GLY A 124 -10.93 6.43 -4.52
C GLY A 124 -12.04 7.10 -5.34
N ARG A 125 -11.70 8.10 -6.16
CA ARG A 125 -12.68 8.74 -7.06
C ARG A 125 -13.19 7.80 -8.15
N VAL A 126 -12.29 7.00 -8.74
CA VAL A 126 -12.68 6.02 -9.76
C VAL A 126 -13.56 4.95 -9.14
N ALA A 127 -13.17 4.39 -7.99
CA ALA A 127 -13.98 3.40 -7.28
C ALA A 127 -15.38 3.93 -6.93
N ALA A 128 -15.47 5.14 -6.37
CA ALA A 128 -16.76 5.75 -6.02
C ALA A 128 -17.66 5.96 -7.25
N ARG A 129 -17.08 6.29 -8.40
CA ARG A 129 -17.82 6.44 -9.67
C ARG A 129 -18.26 5.08 -10.24
N VAL A 130 -17.36 4.10 -10.29
CA VAL A 130 -17.56 2.83 -11.01
C VAL A 130 -18.47 1.89 -10.22
N TYR A 131 -18.31 1.85 -8.90
CA TYR A 131 -19.08 0.99 -7.99
C TYR A 131 -20.18 1.75 -7.24
N GLU A 132 -20.44 2.99 -7.65
CA GLU A 132 -21.51 3.85 -7.15
C GLU A 132 -21.50 4.08 -5.63
N PHE A 133 -20.32 4.09 -5.02
CA PHE A 133 -20.18 4.34 -3.58
C PHE A 133 -20.60 5.76 -3.20
N LYS A 134 -21.22 5.88 -2.02
CA LYS A 134 -21.68 7.15 -1.43
C LYS A 134 -21.15 7.30 -0.01
N ASP A 135 -20.97 8.55 0.42
CA ASP A 135 -20.64 8.91 1.80
C ASP A 135 -19.39 8.19 2.37
N GLY A 136 -18.41 7.93 1.50
CA GLY A 136 -17.15 7.28 1.87
C GLY A 136 -17.20 5.75 1.98
N TYR A 137 -18.36 5.13 1.80
CA TYR A 137 -18.51 3.67 1.75
C TYR A 137 -17.52 3.05 0.76
N GLY A 138 -16.81 1.98 1.16
CA GLY A 138 -15.92 1.23 0.28
C GLY A 138 -14.73 1.99 -0.30
N GLY A 139 -14.42 3.19 0.19
CA GLY A 139 -13.34 4.04 -0.34
C GLY A 139 -12.64 4.87 0.74
N ARG A 140 -12.72 4.46 2.00
CA ARG A 140 -12.07 5.13 3.14
C ARG A 140 -10.55 4.98 3.09
N PHE A 141 -10.04 3.84 2.63
CA PHE A 141 -8.60 3.61 2.44
C PHE A 141 -7.92 4.76 1.66
N ALA A 142 -8.58 5.26 0.62
CA ALA A 142 -8.08 6.33 -0.24
C ALA A 142 -8.15 7.74 0.39
N GLN A 143 -8.73 7.88 1.58
CA GLN A 143 -8.99 9.14 2.25
C GLN A 143 -8.04 9.33 3.45
N PHE A 144 -7.11 10.26 3.32
CA PHE A 144 -6.23 10.68 4.43
C PHE A 144 -6.86 11.87 5.15
N THR A 145 -7.90 11.62 5.95
CA THR A 145 -8.71 12.69 6.59
C THR A 145 -7.94 13.51 7.62
N GLN A 146 -6.83 12.98 8.15
CA GLN A 146 -5.95 13.68 9.09
C GLN A 146 -4.79 14.43 8.39
N ILE A 147 -4.72 14.39 7.05
CA ILE A 147 -3.69 15.06 6.25
C ILE A 147 -4.39 16.06 5.31
N ASP A 148 -4.36 17.33 5.70
CA ASP A 148 -5.03 18.41 4.95
C ASP A 148 -4.42 18.61 3.56
N ASP A 149 -3.08 18.68 3.49
CA ASP A 149 -2.33 18.87 2.25
C ASP A 149 -1.37 17.70 2.01
N ALA A 150 -1.80 16.77 1.14
CA ALA A 150 -0.99 15.62 0.75
C ALA A 150 0.31 16.00 0.03
N ASN A 151 0.35 17.12 -0.70
CA ASN A 151 1.58 17.58 -1.36
C ASN A 151 2.58 18.09 -0.33
N ALA A 152 2.12 18.93 0.60
CA ALA A 152 2.95 19.43 1.70
C ALA A 152 3.49 18.27 2.55
N TYR A 153 2.65 17.28 2.88
CA TYR A 153 3.06 16.11 3.64
C TYR A 153 4.15 15.31 2.91
N ARG A 154 3.99 15.05 1.60
CA ARG A 154 5.01 14.34 0.81
C ARG A 154 6.32 15.13 0.70
N ASN A 155 6.26 16.46 0.63
CA ASN A 155 7.47 17.28 0.62
C ASN A 155 8.19 17.19 1.96
N HIS A 156 7.46 17.29 3.08
CA HIS A 156 8.03 17.12 4.40
C HIS A 156 8.66 15.74 4.59
N TYR A 157 7.98 14.66 4.13
CA TYR A 157 8.55 13.31 4.16
C TYR A 157 9.89 13.23 3.41
N ARG A 158 10.00 13.89 2.24
CA ARG A 158 11.25 13.92 1.47
C ARG A 158 12.34 14.74 2.16
N GLU A 159 11.99 15.87 2.79
CA GLU A 159 12.92 16.66 3.59
C GLU A 159 13.48 15.84 4.77
N LEU A 160 12.66 14.99 5.41
CA LEU A 160 13.12 14.06 6.44
C LEU A 160 14.10 13.02 5.86
N LEU A 161 13.79 12.46 4.69
CA LEU A 161 14.71 11.53 4.00
C LEU A 161 16.05 12.20 3.66
N ASP A 162 16.01 13.41 3.11
CA ASP A 162 17.21 14.19 2.74
C ASP A 162 18.05 14.56 3.98
N GLY A 163 17.43 14.62 5.16
CA GLY A 163 18.07 14.88 6.44
C GLY A 163 18.72 13.66 7.10
N LEU A 164 18.51 12.45 6.59
CA LEU A 164 19.11 11.23 7.15
C LEU A 164 20.62 11.20 6.92
N ASN A 165 21.39 10.98 7.98
CA ASN A 165 22.85 10.86 7.90
C ASN A 165 23.28 9.39 7.68
N TRP A 166 22.65 8.73 6.72
CA TRP A 166 22.93 7.34 6.37
C TRP A 166 24.23 7.21 5.57
N SER A 167 24.95 6.12 5.81
CA SER A 167 26.12 5.75 5.03
C SER A 167 25.73 5.45 3.57
N HIS A 168 26.72 5.43 2.68
CA HIS A 168 26.48 5.05 1.29
C HIS A 168 25.89 3.63 1.17
N GLU A 169 26.35 2.69 2.02
CA GLU A 169 25.84 1.32 2.08
C GLU A 169 24.36 1.28 2.49
N GLN A 170 23.97 2.08 3.50
CA GLN A 170 22.56 2.20 3.91
C GLN A 170 21.69 2.84 2.82
N GLN A 171 22.22 3.80 2.07
CA GLN A 171 21.51 4.40 0.93
C GLN A 171 21.32 3.38 -0.21
N GLU A 172 22.35 2.60 -0.52
CA GLU A 172 22.26 1.51 -1.50
C GLU A 172 21.27 0.43 -1.05
N GLU A 173 21.28 0.07 0.23
CA GLU A 173 20.30 -0.85 0.84
C GLU A 173 18.88 -0.31 0.70
N MET A 174 18.63 0.96 1.06
CA MET A 174 17.33 1.60 0.89
C MET A 174 16.85 1.54 -0.57
N ILE A 175 17.73 1.83 -1.53
CA ILE A 175 17.38 1.80 -2.96
C ILE A 175 17.04 0.37 -3.42
N ALA A 176 17.85 -0.61 -3.03
CA ALA A 176 17.60 -2.01 -3.35
C ALA A 176 16.28 -2.48 -2.73
N GLU A 177 15.99 -2.07 -1.50
CA GLU A 177 14.76 -2.44 -0.82
C GLU A 177 13.53 -1.75 -1.41
N VAL A 178 13.66 -0.50 -1.86
CA VAL A 178 12.57 0.17 -2.59
C VAL A 178 12.23 -0.61 -3.87
N GLN A 179 13.23 -1.13 -4.58
CA GLN A 179 12.99 -1.99 -5.75
C GLN A 179 12.28 -3.28 -5.36
N GLU A 180 12.67 -3.92 -4.26
CA GLU A 180 12.01 -5.12 -3.75
C GLU A 180 10.55 -4.83 -3.34
N ALA A 181 10.30 -3.69 -2.70
CA ALA A 181 8.95 -3.23 -2.40
C ALA A 181 8.11 -3.06 -3.66
N TYR A 182 8.66 -2.47 -4.73
CA TYR A 182 7.97 -2.37 -6.02
C TYR A 182 7.70 -3.73 -6.64
N ASN A 183 8.67 -4.66 -6.62
CA ASN A 183 8.50 -6.02 -7.12
C ASN A 183 7.37 -6.76 -6.39
N CYS A 184 7.35 -6.68 -5.06
CA CYS A 184 6.27 -7.25 -4.26
C CYS A 184 4.89 -6.69 -4.63
N ASN A 185 4.79 -5.37 -4.82
CA ASN A 185 3.53 -4.75 -5.25
C ASN A 185 3.13 -5.18 -6.68
N THR A 186 4.09 -5.24 -7.60
CA THR A 186 3.89 -5.74 -8.96
C THR A 186 3.38 -7.18 -8.96
N ASP A 187 3.97 -8.08 -8.17
CA ASP A 187 3.54 -9.47 -8.05
C ASP A 187 2.08 -9.57 -7.59
N VAL A 188 1.69 -8.79 -6.58
CA VAL A 188 0.30 -8.76 -6.08
C VAL A 188 -0.66 -8.30 -7.17
N PHE A 189 -0.34 -7.21 -7.88
CA PHE A 189 -1.18 -6.72 -8.98
C PHE A 189 -1.20 -7.67 -10.18
N GLY A 190 -0.10 -8.39 -10.46
CA GLY A 190 -0.05 -9.44 -11.46
C GLY A 190 -1.04 -10.57 -11.15
N GLU A 191 -1.07 -11.05 -9.91
CA GLU A 191 -2.06 -12.05 -9.48
C GLU A 191 -3.50 -11.54 -9.55
N LEU A 192 -3.73 -10.23 -9.30
CA LEU A 192 -5.04 -9.59 -9.45
C LEU A 192 -5.46 -9.39 -10.92
N ALA A 193 -4.52 -9.37 -11.86
CA ALA A 193 -4.83 -9.24 -13.30
C ALA A 193 -5.71 -10.39 -13.83
N ARG A 194 -5.84 -11.50 -13.08
CA ARG A 194 -6.81 -12.57 -13.35
C ARG A 194 -8.26 -12.09 -13.49
N TYR A 195 -8.63 -10.97 -12.86
CA TYR A 195 -9.96 -10.36 -13.00
C TYR A 195 -10.19 -9.68 -14.36
N LEU A 196 -9.12 -9.51 -15.16
CA LEU A 196 -9.18 -8.89 -16.49
C LEU A 196 -9.17 -9.93 -17.62
N ALA A 197 -8.73 -11.15 -17.34
CA ALA A 197 -8.70 -12.24 -18.30
C ALA A 197 -10.13 -12.74 -18.55
N LYS A 198 -10.66 -12.47 -19.74
CA LYS A 198 -11.88 -13.09 -20.27
C LYS A 198 -11.57 -14.41 -20.95
#